data_AF-W2S8L7-F1
#
_entry.id   AF-W2S8L7-F1
#
_cell.length_a   1.000
_cell.length_b   1.000
_cell.length_c   1.000
_cell.angle_alpha   90.00
_cell.angle_beta   90.00
_cell.angle_gamma   90.00
#
_symmetry.space_group_name_H-M   'P 1'
#
loop_
_entity.id
_entity.type
_entity.pdbx_description
1 polymer ?
#
loop_
_entity_poly.entity_id
_entity_poly.type
_entity_poly.pdbx_seq_one_letter_code
_entity_poly.pdbx_strand_id
1 'polypeptide(L)' 'MLPTSMPATTSAHHPSGDYGQEAKVTRAILILANYQLLIKYANLNQKSIPRTRYYFEQVAVGAEPDPIIQNWFGNDK' A
#
# COMPACT_ATOMS: atom_id res chain seq x y z
N MET A 1 -24.89 17.56 53.48
CA MET A 1 -25.96 17.89 52.54
C MET A 1 -25.38 17.83 51.13
N LEU A 2 -26.07 17.04 50.29
CA LEU A 2 -26.00 16.68 48.86
C LEU A 2 -24.90 17.20 47.89
N PRO A 3 -24.52 16.37 46.90
CA PRO A 3 -23.51 16.66 45.86
C PRO A 3 -24.11 17.48 44.71
N THR A 4 -23.30 18.31 44.04
CA THR A 4 -23.73 18.99 42.81
C THR A 4 -23.24 18.23 41.59
N SER A 5 -24.22 17.84 40.78
CA SER A 5 -24.18 16.99 39.61
C SER A 5 -23.25 17.46 38.47
N MET A 6 -22.65 16.50 37.77
CA MET A 6 -22.23 16.67 36.38
C MET A 6 -23.45 16.89 35.47
N PRO A 7 -23.28 17.54 34.30
CA PRO A 7 -23.91 17.08 33.08
C PRO A 7 -22.95 16.17 32.32
N ALA A 8 -23.36 14.93 32.15
CA ALA A 8 -22.81 14.02 31.16
C ALA A 8 -23.16 14.52 29.75
N THR A 9 -22.33 14.09 28.78
CA THR A 9 -22.63 13.99 27.35
C THR A 9 -22.38 15.24 26.50
N THR A 10 -21.13 15.46 26.10
CA THR A 10 -20.88 15.87 24.71
C THR A 10 -20.64 14.61 23.91
N SER A 11 -21.68 14.24 23.17
CA SER A 11 -21.75 13.13 22.24
C SER A 11 -20.49 13.07 21.36
N ALA A 12 -19.75 11.96 21.48
CA ALA A 12 -18.78 11.57 20.47
C ALA A 12 -19.57 11.35 19.17
N HIS A 13 -19.55 12.35 18.30
CA HIS A 13 -20.02 12.22 16.93
C HIS A 13 -19.04 11.30 16.20
N HIS A 14 -19.24 9.99 16.32
CA HIS A 14 -18.59 8.98 15.48
C HIS A 14 -19.38 8.90 14.17
N PRO A 15 -18.87 9.39 13.03
CA PRO A 15 -19.52 9.21 11.74
C PRO A 15 -19.12 7.81 11.24
N SER A 16 -19.64 6.75 11.85
CA SER A 16 -19.26 5.36 11.56
C SER A 16 -19.96 4.79 10.31
N GLY A 17 -20.17 5.60 9.27
CA GLY A 17 -20.90 5.21 8.06
C GLY A 17 -20.03 5.12 6.80
N ASP A 18 -19.18 6.11 6.56
CA ASP A 18 -18.55 6.31 5.23
C ASP A 18 -17.03 6.04 5.21
N TYR A 19 -16.32 6.34 6.31
CA TYR A 19 -14.87 6.09 6.40
C TYR A 19 -14.47 4.63 6.13
N GLY A 20 -15.34 3.68 6.51
CA GLY A 20 -15.09 2.26 6.32
C GLY A 20 -15.18 1.81 4.86
N GLN A 21 -16.02 2.44 4.03
CA GLN A 21 -16.13 2.09 2.61
C GLN A 21 -15.09 2.80 1.78
N GLU A 22 -14.86 4.09 2.04
CA GLU A 22 -13.83 4.86 1.37
C GLU A 22 -12.44 4.24 1.61
N ALA A 23 -12.11 3.88 2.87
CA ALA A 23 -10.85 3.20 3.18
C ALA A 23 -10.70 1.82 2.50
N LYS A 24 -11.79 1.06 2.34
CA LYS A 24 -11.77 -0.21 1.61
C LYS A 24 -11.47 0.00 0.13
N VAL A 25 -12.13 0.97 -0.49
CA VAL A 25 -11.93 1.30 -1.91
C VAL A 25 -10.51 1.79 -2.15
N THR A 26 -10.03 2.73 -1.34
CA THR A 26 -8.65 3.23 -1.42
C THR A 26 -7.64 2.10 -1.28
N ARG A 27 -7.83 1.21 -0.31
CA ARG A 27 -6.92 0.07 -0.10
C ARG A 27 -6.94 -0.91 -1.28
N ALA A 28 -8.10 -1.17 -1.87
CA ALA A 28 -8.22 -2.02 -3.04
C ALA A 28 -7.48 -1.43 -4.25
N ILE A 29 -7.63 -0.12 -4.50
CA ILE A 29 -6.94 0.60 -5.58
C ILE A 29 -5.42 0.50 -5.41
N LEU A 30 -4.90 0.73 -4.19
CA LEU A 30 -3.47 0.65 -3.91
C LEU A 30 -2.91 -0.76 -4.16
N ILE A 31 -3.61 -1.80 -3.71
CA ILE A 31 -3.21 -3.19 -3.93
C ILE A 31 -3.17 -3.50 -5.43
N LEU A 32 -4.21 -3.11 -6.17
CA LEU A 32 -4.28 -3.33 -7.62
C LEU A 32 -3.18 -2.59 -8.36
N ALA A 33 -2.93 -1.31 -8.04
CA ALA A 33 -1.90 -0.51 -8.66
C ALA A 33 -0.50 -1.11 -8.45
N ASN A 34 -0.19 -1.51 -7.21
CA ASN A 34 1.09 -2.14 -6.88
C ASN A 34 1.27 -3.48 -7.61
N TYR A 35 0.20 -4.30 -7.68
CA TYR A 35 0.24 -5.58 -8.37
C TYR A 35 0.40 -5.42 -9.90
N GLN A 36 -0.32 -4.47 -10.50
CA GLN A 36 -0.18 -4.12 -11.92
C GLN A 36 1.24 -3.64 -12.25
N LEU A 37 1.85 -2.84 -11.37
CA LEU A 37 3.23 -2.39 -11.54
C LEU A 37 4.22 -3.57 -11.49
N LEU A 38 4.03 -4.50 -10.54
CA LEU A 38 4.85 -5.71 -10.45
C LEU A 38 4.75 -6.57 -11.71
N ILE A 39 3.52 -6.77 -12.23
CA ILE A 39 3.28 -7.49 -13.49
C ILE A 39 3.96 -6.80 -14.67
N LYS A 40 3.88 -5.47 -14.76
CA LYS A 40 4.51 -4.69 -15.81
C LYS A 40 6.02 -4.97 -15.85
N TYR A 41 6.70 -4.90 -14.70
CA TYR A 41 8.14 -5.19 -14.63
C TYR A 41 8.46 -6.64 -14.94
N ALA A 42 7.65 -7.59 -14.47
CA ALA A 42 7.83 -9.01 -14.80
C ALA A 42 7.75 -9.24 -16.32
N ASN A 43 6.73 -8.69 -16.97
CA ASN A 43 6.50 -8.84 -18.40
C ASN A 43 7.60 -8.17 -19.24
N LEU A 44 7.96 -6.92 -18.93
CA LEU A 44 9.00 -6.18 -19.66
C LEU A 44 10.36 -6.89 -19.63
N ASN A 45 10.65 -7.59 -18.53
CA ASN A 45 11.93 -8.27 -18.31
C ASN A 45 11.89 -9.77 -18.58
N GLN A 46 10.75 -10.29 -19.07
CA GLN A 46 10.52 -11.71 -19.33
C GLN A 46 10.84 -12.58 -18.09
N LYS A 47 10.45 -12.10 -16.91
CA LYS A 47 10.62 -12.81 -15.63
C LYS A 47 9.27 -13.26 -15.09
N SER A 48 9.28 -14.27 -14.23
CA SER A 48 8.09 -14.66 -13.49
C SER A 48 7.75 -13.62 -12.41
N ILE A 49 6.47 -13.51 -12.06
CA ILE A 49 6.02 -12.63 -10.97
C ILE A 49 6.74 -12.95 -9.65
N PRO A 50 6.89 -14.23 -9.22
CA PRO A 50 7.62 -14.55 -7.99
C PRO A 50 9.08 -14.09 -8.01
N ARG A 51 9.79 -14.25 -9.14
CA ARG A 51 11.19 -13.83 -9.27
C ARG A 51 11.33 -12.31 -9.22
N THR A 52 10.41 -11.60 -9.88
CA THR A 52 10.36 -10.13 -9.87
C THR A 52 10.06 -9.59 -8.47
N ARG A 53 9.15 -10.24 -7.74
CA ARG A 53 8.86 -9.92 -6.34
C ARG A 53 10.09 -10.10 -5.46
N TYR A 54 10.75 -11.25 -5.56
CA TYR A 54 11.96 -11.53 -4.80
C TYR A 54 13.06 -10.48 -5.05
N TYR A 55 13.25 -10.07 -6.30
CA TYR A 55 14.18 -8.98 -6.63
C TYR A 55 13.87 -7.69 -5.86
N PHE A 56 12.62 -7.22 -5.89
CA PHE A 56 12.23 -6.02 -5.15
C PHE A 56 12.29 -6.20 -3.62
N GLU A 57 12.07 -7.41 -3.11
CA GLU A 57 12.30 -7.73 -1.68
C GLU A 57 13.77 -7.57 -1.29
N GLN A 58 14.70 -8.04 -2.14
CA GLN A 58 16.14 -7.86 -1.92
C GLN A 58 16.55 -6.38 -1.98
N VAL A 59 16.05 -5.64 -2.96
CA VAL A 59 16.27 -4.20 -3.08
C VAL A 59 15.76 -3.45 -1.84
N ALA A 60 14.56 -3.78 -1.35
CA ALA A 60 13.93 -3.09 -0.24
C ALA A 60 14.71 -3.20 1.09
N VAL A 61 15.52 -4.26 1.24
CA VAL A 61 16.42 -4.44 2.38
C VAL A 61 17.84 -3.89 2.13
N GLY A 62 18.05 -3.19 1.02
CA GLY A 62 19.34 -2.59 0.65
C GLY A 62 20.36 -3.59 0.10
N ALA A 63 19.94 -4.79 -0.31
CA ALA A 63 20.83 -5.73 -0.98
C ALA A 63 21.04 -5.33 -2.46
N GLU A 64 22.10 -5.87 -3.06
CA GLU A 64 22.44 -5.69 -4.48
C GLU A 64 22.21 -7.00 -5.25
N PRO A 65 20.95 -7.41 -5.51
CA PRO A 65 20.65 -8.60 -6.29
C PRO A 65 21.05 -8.41 -7.77
N ASP A 66 21.26 -9.53 -8.47
CA ASP A 66 21.50 -9.52 -9.92
C ASP A 66 20.47 -8.61 -10.64
N PRO A 67 20.91 -7.69 -11.51
CA PRO A 67 20.04 -6.69 -12.12
C PRO A 67 19.17 -7.32 -13.21
N ILE A 68 18.07 -7.94 -12.79
CA ILE A 68 17.10 -8.57 -13.69
C ILE A 68 16.06 -7.60 -14.24
N ILE A 69 16.01 -6.36 -13.75
CA ILE A 69 15.08 -5.30 -14.14
C ILE A 69 15.80 -4.23 -14.95
N GLN A 70 15.46 -4.13 -16.23
CA GLN A 70 15.86 -3.07 -17.15
C GLN A 70 14.87 -1.90 -17.09
N ASN A 71 15.30 -0.70 -17.48
CA ASN A 71 14.45 0.50 -17.52
C ASN A 71 13.76 0.84 -16.19
N TRP A 72 14.39 0.49 -15.05
CA TRP A 72 13.77 0.67 -13.74
C TRP A 72 13.38 2.14 -13.47
N PHE A 73 14.31 3.07 -13.75
CA PHE A 73 14.11 4.52 -13.55
C PHE A 73 13.99 5.31 -14.86
N GLY A 74 13.75 4.65 -16.00
CA GLY A 74 13.60 5.32 -17.30
C GLY A 74 14.86 6.03 -17.83
N ASN A 75 16.05 5.73 -17.27
CA ASN A 75 17.31 6.38 -17.61
C ASN A 75 18.27 5.53 -18.47
N ASP A 76 17.75 4.56 -19.21
CA ASP A 76 18.55 3.87 -20.23
C ASP A 76 18.37 4.64 -21.55
N LYS A 77 19.19 5.69 -21.73
CA LYS A 77 19.50 6.25 -23.06
C LYS A 77 20.46 5.32 -23.78
#